data_AF-A0A6V8LBK4-F1
#
_entry.id   AF-A0A6V8LBK4-F1
#
_cell.length_a   1.000
_cell.length_b   1.000
_cell.length_c   1.000
_cell.angle_alpha   90.00
_cell.angle_beta   90.00
_cell.angle_gamma   90.00
#
_symmetry.space_group_name_H-M   'P 1'
#
loop_
_entity.id
_entity.type
_entity.pdbx_description
1 polymer ?
#
loop_
_entity_poly.entity_id
_entity_poly.type
_entity_poly.pdbx_seq_one_letter_code
_entity_poly.pdbx_strand_id
1 'polypeptide(L)'
;MRTAEPLHLRLLRLLRDHGTVSRAELADRLEIPRPRLLAELERLVGLGYVAEAGMAASRGGRRSTLVELNPNLRFAAVDLGASSVDVEVTNGRLEPVAAYAEAADIRSGPKVILHRVNELLAKAKVDGAYEKLDAVGIGVPGPVSFRDGVPVSPPIMPGWDRFPVRELLTREHGCPAVVDNDVNIMAVGERHGGVAHSVDDFLFVKIGTGIGCGIYLTGDVYRGTDGCAGDIGHIQVDSHGPMCSCGNVGCLEALFSGAALAKDATLAARNGTSPALADRLAANGVVTARDVAEAASEGDVTCIRLIRDGGGGWVACWPAWSASPIPR
;
A
#
# COMPACT_ATOMS: atom_id res chain seq x y z
N MET A 1 -3.66 17.83 22.35
CA MET A 1 -4.99 17.36 22.78
C MET A 1 -5.75 17.00 21.52
N ARG A 2 -5.80 15.71 21.13
CA ARG A 2 -6.55 15.29 19.93
C ARG A 2 -8.03 15.67 20.15
N THR A 3 -8.61 16.39 19.20
CA THR A 3 -10.06 16.57 19.15
C THR A 3 -10.69 15.19 19.07
N ALA A 4 -11.78 14.97 19.82
CA ALA A 4 -12.52 13.72 19.73
C ALA A 4 -12.88 13.45 18.27
N GLU A 5 -12.63 12.22 17.81
CA GLU A 5 -12.91 11.85 16.43
C GLU A 5 -14.38 12.17 16.09
N PRO A 6 -14.65 12.85 14.96
CA PRO A 6 -16.01 13.17 14.55
C PRO A 6 -16.91 11.92 14.53
N LEU A 7 -18.14 12.08 15.01
CA LEU A 7 -19.09 10.97 15.15
C LEU A 7 -19.30 10.19 13.85
N HIS A 8 -19.37 10.88 12.70
CA HIS A 8 -19.56 10.24 11.41
C HIS A 8 -18.42 9.28 11.06
N LEU A 9 -17.16 9.63 11.35
CA LEU A 9 -16.02 8.75 11.08
C LEU A 9 -16.05 7.51 11.97
N ARG A 10 -16.33 7.70 13.27
CA ARG A 10 -16.51 6.58 14.22
C ARG A 10 -17.62 5.63 13.77
N LEU A 11 -18.75 6.16 13.28
CA LEU A 11 -19.88 5.38 12.80
C LEU A 11 -19.52 4.60 11.53
N LEU A 12 -18.94 5.27 10.52
CA LEU A 12 -18.56 4.63 9.27
C LEU A 12 -17.49 3.56 9.48
N ARG A 13 -16.49 3.80 10.36
CA ARG A 13 -15.49 2.80 10.75
C ARG A 13 -16.12 1.58 11.40
N LEU A 14 -17.06 1.78 12.33
CA LEU A 14 -17.76 0.68 12.98
C LEU A 14 -18.55 -0.17 11.96
N LEU A 15 -19.24 0.47 11.02
CA LEU A 15 -19.96 -0.24 9.95
C LEU A 15 -19.02 -0.94 8.95
N ARG A 16 -17.85 -0.36 8.65
CA ARG A 16 -16.81 -1.01 7.84
C ARG A 16 -16.32 -2.29 8.51
N ASP A 17 -15.98 -2.21 9.79
CA ASP A 17 -15.30 -3.28 10.53
C ASP A 17 -16.26 -4.38 11.01
N HIS A 18 -17.53 -4.06 11.25
CA HIS A 18 -18.53 -5.01 11.75
C HIS A 18 -19.66 -5.33 10.75
N GLY A 19 -19.71 -4.66 9.60
CA GLY A 19 -20.75 -4.84 8.60
C GLY A 19 -22.11 -4.32 9.05
N THR A 20 -23.15 -5.13 8.84
CA THR A 20 -24.53 -4.78 9.15
C THR A 20 -24.80 -4.83 10.66
N VAL A 21 -25.15 -3.68 11.25
CA VAL A 21 -25.33 -3.52 12.71
C VAL A 21 -26.69 -2.91 13.03
N SER A 22 -27.30 -3.27 14.16
CA SER A 22 -28.56 -2.66 14.57
C SER A 22 -28.36 -1.23 15.11
N ARG A 23 -29.36 -0.35 14.94
CA ARG A 23 -29.34 1.01 15.53
C ARG A 23 -29.18 1.01 17.05
N ALA A 24 -29.60 -0.05 17.73
CA ALA A 24 -29.46 -0.16 19.18
C ALA A 24 -28.01 -0.46 19.55
N GLU A 25 -27.42 -1.46 18.90
CA GLU A 25 -26.02 -1.83 19.08
C GLU A 25 -25.06 -0.71 18.70
N LEU A 26 -25.35 0.07 17.64
CA LEU A 26 -24.58 1.27 17.31
C LEU A 26 -24.61 2.32 18.43
N ALA A 27 -25.78 2.54 19.05
CA ALA A 27 -25.90 3.50 20.14
C ALA A 27 -25.10 3.06 21.36
N ASP A 28 -25.16 1.77 21.68
CA ASP A 28 -24.44 1.16 22.80
C ASP A 28 -22.92 1.24 22.58
N ARG A 29 -22.42 0.81 21.41
CA ARG A 29 -20.98 0.82 21.10
C ARG A 29 -20.38 2.22 20.96
N LEU A 30 -21.15 3.19 20.47
CA LEU A 30 -20.68 4.57 20.32
C LEU A 30 -20.85 5.41 21.59
N GLU A 31 -21.58 4.87 22.58
CA GLU A 31 -21.93 5.53 23.85
C GLU A 31 -22.61 6.89 23.63
N ILE A 32 -23.58 6.94 22.70
CA ILE A 32 -24.29 8.19 22.37
C ILE A 32 -25.80 8.07 22.55
N PRO A 33 -26.49 9.19 22.88
CA PRO A 33 -27.95 9.20 22.94
C PRO A 33 -28.57 8.82 21.59
N ARG A 34 -29.58 7.94 21.63
CA ARG A 34 -30.29 7.46 20.44
C ARG A 34 -30.79 8.57 19.49
N PRO A 35 -31.36 9.71 19.96
CA PRO A 35 -31.78 10.79 19.06
C PRO A 35 -30.63 11.36 18.22
N ARG A 36 -29.42 11.48 18.81
CA ARG A 36 -28.21 11.97 18.13
C ARG A 36 -27.74 10.98 17.07
N LEU A 37 -27.75 9.67 17.39
CA LEU A 37 -27.42 8.63 16.43
C LEU A 37 -28.36 8.64 15.23
N LEU A 38 -29.67 8.74 15.48
CA LEU A 38 -30.68 8.70 14.42
C LEU A 38 -30.55 9.89 13.46
N ALA A 39 -30.34 11.10 14.00
CA ALA A 39 -30.10 12.30 13.17
C ALA A 39 -28.85 12.15 12.29
N GLU A 40 -27.78 11.56 12.84
CA GLU A 40 -26.55 11.35 12.08
C GLU A 40 -26.69 10.24 11.03
N LEU A 41 -27.40 9.15 11.34
CA LEU A 41 -27.71 8.10 10.37
C LEU A 41 -28.58 8.62 9.23
N GLU A 42 -29.62 9.40 9.53
CA GLU A 42 -30.48 10.02 8.52
C GLU A 42 -29.67 10.92 7.58
N ARG A 43 -28.75 11.72 8.13
CA ARG A 43 -27.81 12.53 7.35
C ARG A 43 -26.91 11.68 6.45
N LEU A 44 -26.34 10.59 6.96
CA LEU A 44 -25.45 9.70 6.20
C LEU A 44 -26.18 8.87 5.13
N VAL A 45 -27.44 8.52 5.38
CA VAL A 45 -28.34 7.91 4.38
C VAL A 45 -28.65 8.92 3.28
N GLY A 46 -28.96 10.17 3.64
CA GLY A 46 -29.19 11.25 2.67
C GLY A 46 -27.97 11.56 1.80
N LEU A 47 -26.75 11.36 2.32
CA LEU A 47 -25.49 11.47 1.58
C LEU A 47 -25.12 10.19 0.81
N GLY A 48 -25.83 9.08 1.02
CA GLY A 48 -25.57 7.82 0.35
C GLY A 48 -24.37 7.03 0.91
N TYR A 49 -23.88 7.31 2.12
CA TYR A 49 -22.82 6.51 2.75
C TYR A 49 -23.35 5.30 3.53
N VAL A 50 -24.59 5.36 4.00
CA VAL A 50 -25.25 4.34 4.81
C VAL A 50 -26.56 3.93 4.15
N ALA A 51 -26.95 2.66 4.30
CA ALA A 51 -28.24 2.13 3.86
C ALA A 51 -28.98 1.40 5.00
N GLU A 52 -30.31 1.33 4.91
CA GLU A 52 -31.12 0.48 5.79
C GLU A 52 -31.14 -0.95 5.27
N ALA A 53 -30.78 -1.92 6.11
CA ALA A 53 -30.65 -3.35 5.77
C ALA A 53 -31.81 -4.19 6.33
N GLY A 54 -33.01 -3.61 6.44
CA GLY A 54 -34.19 -4.29 6.99
C GLY A 54 -34.23 -4.37 8.52
N MET A 55 -34.86 -5.40 9.08
CA MET A 55 -35.07 -5.54 10.53
C MET A 55 -34.18 -6.61 11.16
N ALA A 56 -33.67 -6.35 12.37
CA ALA A 56 -32.89 -7.33 13.12
C ALA A 56 -33.77 -8.50 13.61
N ALA A 57 -33.14 -9.68 13.78
CA ALA A 57 -33.76 -10.84 14.42
C ALA A 57 -34.22 -10.50 15.85
N SER A 58 -35.43 -10.93 16.21
CA SER A 58 -36.06 -10.58 17.50
C SER A 58 -35.42 -11.34 18.67
N ARG A 59 -34.89 -10.61 19.66
CA ARG A 59 -34.39 -11.18 20.94
C ARG A 59 -35.30 -10.86 22.14
N GLY A 60 -36.55 -10.46 21.89
CA GLY A 60 -37.47 -9.89 22.88
C GLY A 60 -37.46 -8.35 22.84
N GLY A 61 -38.64 -7.71 22.83
CA GLY A 61 -38.78 -6.26 22.63
C GLY A 61 -38.97 -5.82 21.17
N ARG A 62 -39.05 -4.50 20.91
CA ARG A 62 -39.27 -3.92 19.57
C ARG A 62 -38.04 -4.15 18.68
N ARG A 63 -38.23 -4.77 17.51
CA ARG A 63 -37.16 -5.02 16.53
C ARG A 63 -36.50 -3.70 16.10
N SER A 64 -35.18 -3.63 16.23
CA SER A 64 -34.38 -2.49 15.76
C SER A 64 -34.06 -2.67 14.27
N THR A 65 -34.08 -1.57 13.50
CA THR A 65 -33.66 -1.55 12.10
C THR A 65 -32.16 -1.81 12.01
N LEU A 66 -31.76 -2.63 11.05
CA LEU A 66 -30.36 -2.85 10.67
C LEU A 66 -29.89 -1.72 9.75
N VAL A 67 -28.63 -1.34 9.90
CA VAL A 67 -27.96 -0.37 9.04
C VAL A 67 -26.59 -0.90 8.65
N GLU A 68 -26.14 -0.51 7.47
CA GLU A 68 -24.86 -0.92 6.90
C GLU A 68 -24.28 0.20 6.03
N LEU A 69 -23.02 0.07 5.64
CA LEU A 69 -22.46 0.92 4.59
C LEU A 69 -23.25 0.71 3.29
N ASN A 70 -23.49 1.78 2.55
CA ASN A 70 -24.21 1.66 1.29
C ASN A 70 -23.49 0.66 0.37
N PRO A 71 -24.16 -0.41 -0.10
CA PRO A 71 -23.52 -1.48 -0.87
C PRO A 71 -23.01 -1.01 -2.24
N ASN A 72 -23.44 0.17 -2.69
CA ASN A 72 -22.99 0.79 -3.93
C ASN A 72 -21.69 1.62 -3.78
N LEU A 73 -21.15 1.75 -2.56
CA LEU A 73 -19.86 2.43 -2.37
C LEU A 73 -18.74 1.68 -3.10
N ARG A 74 -17.92 2.40 -3.84
CA ARG A 74 -16.78 1.85 -4.59
C ARG A 74 -15.56 2.74 -4.45
N PHE A 75 -14.42 2.13 -4.16
CA PHE A 75 -13.13 2.82 -4.07
C PHE A 75 -12.13 2.19 -5.03
N ALA A 76 -11.26 3.01 -5.62
CA ALA A 76 -10.10 2.50 -6.35
C ALA A 76 -8.85 2.63 -5.49
N ALA A 77 -8.06 1.56 -5.41
CA ALA A 77 -6.73 1.53 -4.82
C ALA A 77 -5.72 1.27 -5.94
N VAL A 78 -4.68 2.08 -6.00
CA VAL A 78 -3.62 1.99 -7.00
C VAL A 78 -2.29 1.90 -6.28
N ASP A 79 -1.51 0.86 -6.53
CA ASP A 79 -0.13 0.76 -6.09
C ASP A 79 0.78 0.87 -7.32
N LEU A 80 1.65 1.88 -7.32
CA LEU A 80 2.68 2.02 -8.34
C LEU A 80 4.01 1.55 -7.75
N GLY A 81 4.50 0.44 -8.29
CA GLY A 81 5.87 -0.01 -8.05
C GLY A 81 6.84 0.64 -9.03
N ALA A 82 8.14 0.48 -8.78
CA ALA A 82 9.16 0.83 -9.79
C ALA A 82 8.96 0.04 -11.09
N SER A 83 8.43 -1.18 -10.99
CA SER A 83 8.26 -2.14 -12.08
C SER A 83 6.82 -2.66 -12.29
N SER A 84 5.82 -2.08 -11.61
CA SER A 84 4.44 -2.58 -11.67
C SER A 84 3.41 -1.44 -11.56
N VAL A 85 2.22 -1.71 -12.10
CA VAL A 85 0.98 -0.97 -11.85
C VAL A 85 -0.04 -1.99 -11.38
N ASP A 86 -0.52 -1.80 -10.16
CA ASP A 86 -1.52 -2.65 -9.54
C ASP A 86 -2.75 -1.79 -9.22
N VAL A 87 -3.93 -2.22 -9.69
CA VAL A 87 -5.19 -1.49 -9.56
C VAL A 87 -6.26 -2.42 -9.02
N GLU A 88 -6.90 -2.01 -7.93
CA GLU A 88 -8.00 -2.74 -7.31
C GLU A 88 -9.22 -1.83 -7.12
N VAL A 89 -10.41 -2.34 -7.42
CA VAL A 89 -11.69 -1.71 -7.06
C VAL A 89 -12.25 -2.48 -5.88
N THR A 90 -12.60 -1.77 -4.80
CA THR A 90 -13.14 -2.35 -3.57
C THR A 90 -14.54 -1.84 -3.24
N ASN A 91 -15.26 -2.55 -2.39
CA ASN A 91 -16.54 -2.12 -1.84
C ASN A 91 -16.38 -1.23 -0.58
N GLY A 92 -17.50 -0.83 0.03
CA GLY A 92 -17.52 -0.03 1.26
C GLY A 92 -16.74 -0.61 2.45
N ARG A 93 -16.59 -1.94 2.49
CA ARG A 93 -15.82 -2.67 3.52
C ARG A 93 -14.37 -2.94 3.14
N LEU A 94 -13.91 -2.37 2.03
CA LEU A 94 -12.57 -2.59 1.46
C LEU A 94 -12.35 -4.02 0.96
N GLU A 95 -13.41 -4.73 0.59
CA GLU A 95 -13.29 -6.07 -0.02
C GLU A 95 -13.10 -5.94 -1.55
N PRO A 96 -12.20 -6.73 -2.17
CA PRO A 96 -11.93 -6.68 -3.60
C PRO A 96 -13.18 -7.01 -4.44
N VAL A 97 -13.43 -6.20 -5.46
CA VAL A 97 -14.49 -6.40 -6.48
C VAL A 97 -13.86 -6.73 -7.84
N ALA A 98 -12.77 -6.04 -8.18
CA ALA A 98 -11.98 -6.31 -9.38
C ALA A 98 -10.51 -5.94 -9.12
N ALA A 99 -9.58 -6.71 -9.67
CA ALA A 99 -8.15 -6.48 -9.49
C ALA A 99 -7.41 -6.69 -10.83
N TYR A 100 -6.42 -5.84 -11.09
CA TYR A 100 -5.59 -5.85 -12.27
C TYR A 100 -4.15 -5.59 -11.85
N ALA A 101 -3.22 -6.39 -12.37
CA ALA A 101 -1.80 -6.27 -12.08
C ALA A 101 -1.02 -6.41 -13.38
N GLU A 102 -0.15 -5.46 -13.67
CA GLU A 102 0.65 -5.45 -14.90
C GLU A 102 2.08 -4.98 -14.63
N ALA A 103 3.02 -5.49 -15.43
CA ALA A 103 4.37 -4.97 -15.45
C ALA A 103 4.37 -3.56 -16.06
N ALA A 104 5.11 -2.64 -15.45
CA ALA A 104 5.28 -1.28 -15.93
C ALA A 104 6.68 -0.79 -15.62
N ASP A 105 7.08 0.35 -16.18
CA ASP A 105 8.33 1.01 -15.79
C ASP A 105 8.00 2.45 -15.40
N ILE A 106 8.14 2.75 -14.10
CA ILE A 106 7.81 4.08 -13.56
C ILE A 106 8.58 5.21 -14.25
N ARG A 107 9.73 4.88 -14.88
CA ARG A 107 10.58 5.81 -15.65
C ARG A 107 9.98 6.24 -16.97
N SER A 108 8.91 5.57 -17.42
CA SER A 108 8.12 6.00 -18.58
C SER A 108 7.37 7.31 -18.31
N GLY A 109 7.37 7.78 -17.06
CA GLY A 109 6.88 9.08 -16.66
C GLY A 109 5.39 9.09 -16.30
N PRO A 110 4.92 10.15 -15.63
CA PRO A 110 3.61 10.17 -14.98
C PRO A 110 2.46 10.06 -15.96
N LYS A 111 2.56 10.68 -17.14
CA LYS A 111 1.49 10.66 -18.14
C LYS A 111 1.22 9.25 -18.66
N VAL A 112 2.28 8.50 -18.97
CA VAL A 112 2.15 7.13 -19.50
C VAL A 112 1.57 6.21 -18.43
N ILE A 113 2.09 6.28 -17.21
CA ILE A 113 1.66 5.42 -16.11
C ILE A 113 0.23 5.73 -15.67
N LEU A 114 -0.12 7.01 -15.48
CA LEU A 114 -1.48 7.39 -15.08
C LEU A 114 -2.50 7.14 -16.20
N HIS A 115 -2.09 7.29 -17.47
CA HIS A 115 -2.94 6.84 -18.57
C HIS A 115 -3.23 5.33 -18.47
N ARG A 116 -2.24 4.51 -18.15
CA ARG A 116 -2.44 3.07 -17.96
C ARG A 116 -3.38 2.76 -16.78
N VAL A 117 -3.23 3.46 -15.66
CA VAL A 117 -4.16 3.37 -14.51
C VAL A 117 -5.59 3.65 -14.96
N ASN A 118 -5.80 4.70 -15.76
CA ASN A 118 -7.13 5.04 -16.28
C ASN A 118 -7.70 3.98 -17.22
N GLU A 119 -6.87 3.35 -18.05
CA GLU A 119 -7.31 2.25 -18.91
C GLU A 119 -7.78 1.04 -18.10
N LEU A 120 -7.06 0.70 -17.02
CA LEU A 120 -7.44 -0.40 -16.12
C LEU A 120 -8.73 -0.10 -15.36
N LEU A 121 -8.89 1.13 -14.86
CA LEU A 121 -10.15 1.56 -14.22
C LEU A 121 -11.31 1.61 -15.21
N ALA A 122 -11.08 2.11 -16.43
CA ALA A 122 -12.10 2.10 -17.49
C ALA A 122 -12.54 0.68 -17.85
N LYS A 123 -11.60 -0.27 -17.90
CA LYS A 123 -11.90 -1.70 -18.07
C LYS A 123 -12.77 -2.22 -16.93
N ALA A 124 -12.40 -1.95 -15.68
CA ALA A 124 -13.18 -2.34 -14.51
C ALA A 124 -14.62 -1.79 -14.53
N LYS A 125 -14.78 -0.56 -15.01
CA LYS A 125 -16.10 0.04 -15.23
C LYS A 125 -16.91 -0.71 -16.29
N VAL A 126 -16.32 -1.01 -17.44
CA VAL A 126 -16.97 -1.75 -18.54
C VAL A 126 -17.36 -3.17 -18.10
N ASP A 127 -16.53 -3.81 -17.28
CA ASP A 127 -16.78 -5.13 -16.70
C ASP A 127 -17.87 -5.10 -15.60
N GLY A 128 -18.40 -3.93 -15.24
CA GLY A 128 -19.47 -3.76 -14.27
C GLY A 128 -19.01 -3.77 -12.81
N ALA A 129 -17.71 -3.60 -12.53
CA ALA A 129 -17.19 -3.55 -11.16
C ALA A 129 -17.72 -2.32 -10.38
N TYR A 130 -17.96 -1.22 -11.09
CA TYR A 130 -18.49 0.02 -10.50
C TYR A 130 -19.19 0.90 -11.56
N GLU A 131 -20.15 1.71 -11.12
CA GLU A 131 -20.77 2.77 -11.94
C GLU A 131 -20.06 4.12 -11.75
N LYS A 132 -19.77 4.43 -10.49
CA LYS A 132 -19.00 5.59 -10.03
C LYS A 132 -18.00 5.16 -8.95
N LEU A 133 -16.90 5.89 -8.83
CA LEU A 133 -15.98 5.77 -7.70
C LEU A 133 -16.31 6.86 -6.68
N ASP A 134 -16.26 6.53 -5.39
CA ASP A 134 -16.44 7.48 -4.29
C ASP A 134 -15.10 8.06 -3.81
N ALA A 135 -13.97 7.37 -4.06
CA ALA A 135 -12.62 7.90 -3.91
C ALA A 135 -11.57 7.05 -4.66
N VAL A 136 -10.39 7.64 -4.89
CA VAL A 136 -9.19 6.96 -5.40
C VAL A 136 -8.03 7.13 -4.42
N GLY A 137 -7.40 6.05 -3.98
CA GLY A 137 -6.12 6.06 -3.27
C GLY A 137 -5.01 5.60 -4.19
N ILE A 138 -3.89 6.33 -4.24
CA ILE A 138 -2.72 5.96 -5.05
C ILE A 138 -1.43 6.04 -4.24
N GLY A 139 -0.68 4.94 -4.25
CA GLY A 139 0.68 4.82 -3.75
C GLY A 139 1.67 5.06 -4.87
N VAL A 140 2.68 5.89 -4.64
CA VAL A 140 3.76 6.13 -5.59
C VAL A 140 5.12 5.88 -4.94
N PRO A 141 6.15 5.45 -5.70
CA PRO A 141 7.46 5.27 -5.12
C PRO A 141 8.07 6.61 -4.68
N GLY A 142 8.70 6.61 -3.51
CA GLY A 142 9.50 7.74 -3.05
C GLY A 142 8.71 8.88 -2.38
N PRO A 143 9.36 10.04 -2.14
CA PRO A 143 8.79 11.07 -1.29
C PRO A 143 7.56 11.74 -1.89
N VAL A 144 6.54 11.97 -1.04
CA VAL A 144 5.27 12.60 -1.43
C VAL A 144 4.92 13.72 -0.46
N SER A 145 4.62 14.90 -1.00
CA SER A 145 3.93 15.93 -0.22
C SER A 145 2.48 15.50 -0.05
N PHE A 146 2.17 14.86 1.08
CA PHE A 146 0.81 14.37 1.35
C PHE A 146 -0.22 15.50 1.38
N ARG A 147 0.14 16.69 1.87
CA ARG A 147 -0.75 17.85 1.86
C ARG A 147 -1.10 18.27 0.43
N ASP A 148 -0.09 18.40 -0.43
CA ASP A 148 -0.26 18.93 -1.77
C ASP A 148 -0.69 17.84 -2.78
N GLY A 149 -0.51 16.56 -2.44
CA GLY A 149 -0.90 15.42 -3.28
C GLY A 149 0.01 15.21 -4.49
N VAL A 150 1.31 15.49 -4.34
CA VAL A 150 2.30 15.41 -5.43
C VAL A 150 3.59 14.71 -4.98
N PRO A 151 4.25 13.94 -5.87
CA PRO A 151 5.61 13.45 -5.64
C PRO A 151 6.60 14.62 -5.51
N VAL A 152 7.64 14.47 -4.69
CA VAL A 152 8.66 15.50 -4.45
C VAL A 152 10.05 14.91 -4.67
N SER A 153 10.73 15.40 -5.70
CA SER A 153 12.10 15.02 -6.09
C SER A 153 12.36 13.50 -6.04
N PRO A 154 11.49 12.65 -6.64
CA PRO A 154 11.66 11.22 -6.57
C PRO A 154 12.90 10.77 -7.39
N PRO A 155 13.84 10.01 -6.80
CA PRO A 155 15.16 9.77 -7.39
C PRO A 155 15.12 8.89 -8.67
N ILE A 156 14.09 8.05 -8.81
CA ILE A 156 13.98 7.06 -9.90
C ILE A 156 12.85 7.36 -10.90
N MET A 157 12.19 8.52 -10.80
CA MET A 157 10.93 8.81 -11.49
C MET A 157 11.02 10.11 -12.32
N PRO A 158 11.65 10.07 -13.50
CA PRO A 158 11.78 11.25 -14.37
C PRO A 158 10.41 11.85 -14.73
N GLY A 159 10.30 13.17 -14.58
CA GLY A 159 9.09 13.94 -14.91
C GLY A 159 7.99 13.91 -13.85
N TRP A 160 8.18 13.20 -12.73
CA TRP A 160 7.17 13.10 -11.65
C TRP A 160 7.28 14.19 -10.59
N ASP A 161 8.42 14.88 -10.48
CA ASP A 161 8.59 15.95 -9.49
C ASP A 161 7.49 17.01 -9.64
N ARG A 162 6.76 17.25 -8.55
CA ARG A 162 5.61 18.17 -8.48
C ARG A 162 4.50 17.88 -9.51
N PHE A 163 4.46 16.68 -10.09
CA PHE A 163 3.39 16.32 -11.02
C PHE A 163 2.04 16.24 -10.27
N PRO A 164 0.95 16.86 -10.80
CA PRO A 164 -0.31 17.03 -10.08
C PRO A 164 -1.17 15.76 -10.09
N VAL A 165 -0.67 14.65 -9.52
CA VAL A 165 -1.31 13.33 -9.51
C VAL A 165 -2.72 13.40 -8.92
N ARG A 166 -2.86 14.00 -7.74
CA ARG A 166 -4.17 14.15 -7.06
C ARG A 166 -5.18 14.89 -7.94
N GLU A 167 -4.77 16.03 -8.49
CA GLU A 167 -5.67 16.88 -9.29
C GLU A 167 -6.14 16.15 -10.54
N LEU A 168 -5.21 15.49 -11.24
CA LEU A 168 -5.50 14.75 -12.46
C LEU A 168 -6.51 13.63 -12.20
N LEU A 169 -6.28 12.78 -11.20
CA LEU A 169 -7.19 11.68 -10.84
C LEU A 169 -8.55 12.21 -10.34
N THR A 170 -8.54 13.30 -9.56
CA THR A 170 -9.77 13.93 -9.08
C THR A 170 -10.63 14.42 -10.24
N ARG A 171 -10.01 15.07 -11.23
CA ARG A 171 -10.70 15.59 -12.41
C ARG A 171 -11.22 14.46 -13.30
N GLU A 172 -10.42 13.42 -13.51
CA GLU A 172 -10.76 12.31 -14.43
C GLU A 172 -11.86 11.40 -13.89
N HIS A 173 -11.88 11.15 -12.57
CA HIS A 173 -12.87 10.28 -11.95
C HIS A 173 -14.02 11.00 -11.25
N GLY A 174 -13.94 12.34 -11.12
CA GLY A 174 -14.99 13.14 -10.48
C GLY A 174 -15.19 12.86 -9.00
N CYS A 175 -14.18 12.29 -8.32
CA CYS A 175 -14.20 11.96 -6.90
C CYS A 175 -12.87 12.32 -6.22
N PRO A 176 -12.81 12.43 -4.88
CA PRO A 176 -11.58 12.74 -4.18
C PRO A 176 -10.46 11.72 -4.44
N ALA A 177 -9.24 12.21 -4.69
CA ALA A 177 -8.04 11.39 -4.77
C ALA A 177 -7.07 11.66 -3.60
N VAL A 178 -6.44 10.62 -3.08
CA VAL A 178 -5.38 10.69 -2.07
C VAL A 178 -4.11 10.07 -2.65
N VAL A 179 -2.99 10.76 -2.48
CA VAL A 179 -1.67 10.34 -2.97
C VAL A 179 -0.76 10.24 -1.76
N ASP A 180 -0.06 9.12 -1.63
CA ASP A 180 0.93 8.90 -0.58
C ASP A 180 2.10 8.06 -1.13
N ASN A 181 3.15 7.95 -0.33
CA ASN A 181 4.24 7.02 -0.58
C ASN A 181 3.72 5.58 -0.50
N ASP A 182 4.12 4.73 -1.44
CA ASP A 182 3.72 3.32 -1.53
C ASP A 182 3.89 2.56 -0.20
N VAL A 183 5.01 2.73 0.50
CA VAL A 183 5.28 2.04 1.78
C VAL A 183 4.32 2.46 2.90
N ASN A 184 3.86 3.72 2.87
CA ASN A 184 2.89 4.23 3.84
C ASN A 184 1.53 3.58 3.62
N ILE A 185 1.12 3.43 2.36
CA ILE A 185 -0.16 2.78 2.02
C ILE A 185 -0.10 1.29 2.33
N MET A 186 1.04 0.63 2.07
CA MET A 186 1.25 -0.76 2.48
C MET A 186 1.10 -0.92 4.01
N ALA A 187 1.66 0.00 4.80
CA ALA A 187 1.47 0.00 6.25
C ALA A 187 -0.02 0.14 6.64
N VAL A 188 -0.76 1.04 6.00
CA VAL A 188 -2.22 1.16 6.22
C VAL A 188 -2.95 -0.14 5.85
N GLY A 189 -2.56 -0.78 4.74
CA GLY A 189 -3.08 -2.07 4.33
C GLY A 189 -2.86 -3.16 5.38
N GLU A 190 -1.64 -3.28 5.90
CA GLU A 190 -1.31 -4.22 6.98
C GLU A 190 -2.11 -3.97 8.26
N ARG A 191 -2.35 -2.69 8.59
CA ARG A 191 -3.19 -2.32 9.74
C ARG A 191 -4.68 -2.64 9.55
N HIS A 192 -5.16 -2.72 8.31
CA HIS A 192 -6.58 -2.94 8.04
C HIS A 192 -6.92 -4.39 7.71
N GLY A 193 -6.11 -5.07 6.89
CA GLY A 193 -6.37 -6.43 6.43
C GLY A 193 -5.21 -7.41 6.61
N GLY A 194 -4.05 -6.94 7.09
CA GLY A 194 -2.84 -7.76 7.18
C GLY A 194 -2.45 -8.18 8.60
N VAL A 195 -1.16 -8.46 8.79
CA VAL A 195 -0.63 -9.01 10.04
C VAL A 195 -0.66 -8.00 11.19
N ALA A 196 -0.72 -6.71 10.88
CA ALA A 196 -0.70 -5.62 11.85
C ALA A 196 -2.10 -5.15 12.31
N HIS A 197 -3.18 -5.88 11.98
CA HIS A 197 -4.56 -5.46 12.28
C HIS A 197 -4.89 -5.23 13.76
N SER A 198 -4.07 -5.76 14.68
CA SER A 198 -4.28 -5.69 16.13
C SER A 198 -3.29 -4.78 16.87
N VAL A 199 -2.41 -4.08 16.17
CA VAL A 199 -1.39 -3.19 16.76
C VAL A 199 -1.53 -1.76 16.23
N ASP A 200 -1.34 -0.78 17.09
CA ASP A 200 -1.46 0.65 16.74
C ASP A 200 -0.12 1.36 16.50
N ASP A 201 0.98 0.69 16.83
CA ASP A 201 2.35 1.17 16.67
C ASP A 201 3.21 0.06 16.01
N PHE A 202 3.70 0.30 14.80
CA PHE A 202 4.59 -0.62 14.10
C PHE A 202 5.41 0.08 13.00
N LEU A 203 6.47 -0.60 12.57
CA LEU A 203 7.23 -0.26 11.38
C LEU A 203 6.95 -1.31 10.30
N PHE A 204 6.56 -0.86 9.11
CA PHE A 204 6.44 -1.70 7.93
C PHE A 204 7.67 -1.50 7.06
N VAL A 205 8.56 -2.49 6.96
CA VAL A 205 9.77 -2.38 6.15
C VAL A 205 9.58 -3.11 4.82
N LYS A 206 9.52 -2.35 3.74
CA LYS A 206 9.51 -2.86 2.37
C LYS A 206 10.94 -3.08 1.89
N ILE A 207 11.26 -4.31 1.52
CA ILE A 207 12.50 -4.65 0.82
C ILE A 207 12.11 -5.16 -0.57
N GLY A 208 12.30 -4.33 -1.58
CA GLY A 208 11.98 -4.63 -2.98
C GLY A 208 13.04 -4.05 -3.91
N THR A 209 12.65 -3.40 -5.01
CA THR A 209 13.59 -2.67 -5.88
C THR A 209 14.44 -1.67 -5.08
N GLY A 210 13.83 -1.01 -4.09
CA GLY A 210 14.48 -0.18 -3.09
C GLY A 210 14.15 -0.64 -1.66
N ILE A 211 14.57 0.15 -0.67
CA ILE A 211 14.23 -0.08 0.75
C ILE A 211 13.51 1.15 1.30
N GLY A 212 12.29 0.94 1.81
CA GLY A 212 11.52 1.99 2.47
C GLY A 212 10.79 1.48 3.70
N CYS A 213 10.39 2.41 4.57
CA CYS A 213 9.72 2.08 5.82
C CYS A 213 8.47 2.93 6.02
N GLY A 214 7.31 2.29 6.17
CA GLY A 214 6.10 2.94 6.66
C GLY A 214 6.17 3.00 8.18
N ILE A 215 6.02 4.18 8.76
CA ILE A 215 5.98 4.36 10.21
C ILE A 215 4.52 4.56 10.60
N TYR A 216 3.93 3.60 11.31
CA TYR A 216 2.56 3.68 11.78
C TYR A 216 2.57 3.85 13.29
N LEU A 217 2.12 4.99 13.79
CA LEU A 217 2.16 5.33 15.21
C LEU A 217 0.83 5.93 15.63
N THR A 218 0.32 5.50 16.79
CA THR A 218 -0.89 6.02 17.42
C THR A 218 -2.12 5.99 16.50
N GLY A 219 -2.24 4.94 15.68
CA GLY A 219 -3.38 4.75 14.78
C GLY A 219 -3.32 5.54 13.47
N ASP A 220 -2.16 6.08 13.08
CA ASP A 220 -1.99 6.79 11.80
C ASP A 220 -0.55 6.67 11.27
N VAL A 221 -0.37 6.94 9.99
CA VAL A 221 0.95 7.01 9.36
C VAL A 221 1.66 8.29 9.81
N TYR A 222 2.86 8.11 10.36
CA TYR A 222 3.80 9.17 10.65
C TYR A 222 4.64 9.49 9.40
N ARG A 223 4.35 10.63 8.76
CA ARG A 223 4.99 11.07 7.51
C ARG A 223 6.18 12.03 7.71
N GLY A 224 6.39 12.50 8.94
CA GLY A 224 7.35 13.57 9.23
C GLY A 224 6.91 14.93 8.67
N THR A 225 7.79 15.91 8.72
CA THR A 225 7.49 17.29 8.29
C THR A 225 7.32 17.41 6.78
N ASP A 226 8.17 16.72 6.01
CA ASP A 226 8.25 16.87 4.55
C ASP A 226 7.73 15.66 3.78
N GLY A 227 7.17 14.65 4.47
CA GLY A 227 6.70 13.42 3.84
C GLY A 227 7.77 12.36 3.59
N CYS A 228 9.00 12.57 4.11
CA CYS A 228 10.15 11.69 3.94
C CYS A 228 10.46 10.81 5.16
N ALA A 229 9.58 10.77 6.16
CA ALA A 229 9.80 9.88 7.31
C ALA A 229 9.80 8.43 6.84
N GLY A 230 10.80 7.66 7.30
CA GLY A 230 10.93 6.26 6.93
C GLY A 230 11.76 5.97 5.69
N ASP A 231 12.49 6.97 5.14
CA ASP A 231 13.51 6.79 4.10
C ASP A 231 14.79 6.10 4.63
N ILE A 232 14.63 5.00 5.37
CA ILE A 232 15.72 4.25 6.01
C ILE A 232 16.70 3.66 4.99
N GLY A 233 16.26 3.45 3.75
CA GLY A 233 17.10 3.00 2.65
C GLY A 233 18.27 3.93 2.37
N HIS A 234 18.18 5.22 2.71
CA HIS A 234 19.22 6.20 2.44
C HIS A 234 20.14 6.49 3.63
N ILE A 235 19.95 5.81 4.76
CA ILE A 235 20.91 5.86 5.88
C ILE A 235 22.25 5.31 5.39
N GLN A 236 23.34 6.05 5.63
CA GLN A 236 24.69 5.58 5.32
C GLN A 236 25.08 4.50 6.33
N VAL A 237 25.37 3.30 5.82
CA VAL A 237 25.74 2.13 6.62
C VAL A 237 27.18 1.67 6.36
N ASP A 238 27.78 2.09 5.25
CA ASP A 238 29.19 1.88 4.94
C ASP A 238 29.79 3.11 4.23
N SER A 239 30.68 3.84 4.88
CA SER A 239 31.31 5.03 4.28
C SER A 239 32.16 4.75 3.03
N HIS A 240 32.50 3.48 2.77
CA HIS A 240 33.24 3.02 1.59
C HIS A 240 32.38 2.19 0.63
N GLY A 241 31.06 2.17 0.84
CA GLY A 241 30.11 1.43 0.03
C GLY A 241 29.90 2.02 -1.38
N PRO A 242 28.99 1.44 -2.17
CA PRO A 242 28.69 1.94 -3.51
C PRO A 242 27.96 3.28 -3.46
N MET A 243 28.03 4.03 -4.57
CA MET A 243 27.19 5.21 -4.79
C MET A 243 25.72 4.79 -4.91
N CYS A 244 24.85 5.47 -4.17
CA CYS A 244 23.39 5.30 -4.21
C CYS A 244 22.78 6.16 -5.30
N SER A 245 21.60 5.77 -5.80
CA SER A 245 20.78 6.56 -6.72
C SER A 245 20.40 7.94 -6.15
N CYS A 246 20.34 8.10 -4.84
CA CYS A 246 20.12 9.39 -4.18
C CYS A 246 21.34 10.34 -4.23
N GLY A 247 22.50 9.87 -4.70
CA GLY A 247 23.75 10.64 -4.79
C GLY A 247 24.71 10.47 -3.59
N ASN A 248 24.23 9.92 -2.47
CA ASN A 248 25.08 9.58 -1.33
C ASN A 248 25.90 8.30 -1.57
N VAL A 249 26.84 8.00 -0.68
CA VAL A 249 27.68 6.80 -0.70
C VAL A 249 27.29 5.87 0.45
N GLY A 250 27.15 4.58 0.17
CA GLY A 250 27.00 3.58 1.21
C GLY A 250 25.64 3.50 1.87
N CYS A 251 24.59 3.92 1.17
CA CYS A 251 23.22 3.81 1.66
C CYS A 251 22.82 2.34 1.84
N LEU A 252 21.99 2.05 2.84
CA LEU A 252 21.40 0.73 3.09
C LEU A 252 20.79 0.12 1.81
N GLU A 253 20.03 0.90 1.05
CA GLU A 253 19.42 0.50 -0.22
C GLU A 253 20.46 0.11 -1.28
N ALA A 254 21.55 0.87 -1.38
CA ALA A 254 22.58 0.64 -2.39
C ALA A 254 23.36 -0.67 -2.17
N LEU A 255 23.29 -1.20 -0.95
CA LEU A 255 23.93 -2.45 -0.54
C LEU A 255 22.94 -3.62 -0.48
N PHE A 256 21.70 -3.39 -0.05
CA PHE A 256 20.81 -4.47 0.40
C PHE A 256 19.42 -4.49 -0.24
N SER A 257 19.13 -3.58 -1.18
CA SER A 257 17.89 -3.67 -1.95
C SER A 257 17.88 -4.87 -2.89
N GLY A 258 16.71 -5.24 -3.39
CA GLY A 258 16.58 -6.20 -4.48
C GLY A 258 17.34 -5.78 -5.73
N ALA A 259 17.47 -4.47 -6.01
CA ALA A 259 18.31 -3.99 -7.11
C ALA A 259 19.81 -4.23 -6.85
N ALA A 260 20.27 -4.02 -5.61
CA ALA A 260 21.66 -4.33 -5.22
C ALA A 260 21.92 -5.84 -5.31
N LEU A 261 21.00 -6.67 -4.80
CA LEU A 261 21.10 -8.12 -4.85
C LEU A 261 21.12 -8.65 -6.30
N ALA A 262 20.26 -8.13 -7.17
CA ALA A 262 20.22 -8.49 -8.59
C ALA A 262 21.51 -8.11 -9.33
N LYS A 263 22.11 -6.96 -8.98
CA LYS A 263 23.40 -6.52 -9.54
C LYS A 263 24.53 -7.48 -9.16
N ASP A 264 24.64 -7.83 -7.88
CA ASP A 264 25.68 -8.74 -7.39
C ASP A 264 25.49 -10.15 -7.92
N ALA A 265 24.24 -10.61 -8.03
CA ALA A 265 23.89 -11.88 -8.65
C ALA A 265 24.25 -11.93 -10.14
N THR A 266 24.04 -10.84 -10.88
CA THR A 266 24.46 -10.73 -12.28
C THR A 266 25.99 -10.84 -12.42
N LEU A 267 26.74 -10.24 -11.49
CA LEU A 267 28.20 -10.38 -11.46
C LEU A 267 28.61 -11.82 -11.14
N ALA A 268 27.94 -12.46 -10.18
CA ALA A 268 28.19 -13.86 -9.82
C ALA A 268 27.94 -14.82 -10.98
N ALA A 269 26.86 -14.60 -11.74
CA ALA A 269 26.52 -15.33 -12.97
C ALA A 269 27.62 -15.18 -14.03
N ARG A 270 28.04 -13.95 -14.33
CA ARG A 270 29.07 -13.66 -15.35
C ARG A 270 30.44 -14.22 -14.99
N ASN A 271 30.77 -14.24 -13.71
CA ASN A 271 32.03 -14.80 -13.22
C ASN A 271 32.00 -16.33 -13.08
N GLY A 272 30.86 -16.98 -13.37
CA GLY A 272 30.70 -18.43 -13.25
C GLY A 272 30.68 -18.94 -11.81
N THR A 273 30.49 -18.06 -10.83
CA THR A 273 30.44 -18.43 -9.40
C THR A 273 29.09 -18.98 -8.96
N SER A 274 28.06 -18.84 -9.79
CA SER A 274 26.79 -19.54 -9.66
C SER A 274 26.36 -20.04 -11.04
N PRO A 275 26.42 -21.36 -11.30
CA PRO A 275 25.90 -21.95 -12.53
C PRO A 275 24.40 -21.71 -12.71
N ALA A 276 23.62 -21.80 -11.63
CA ALA A 276 22.17 -21.58 -11.67
C ALA A 276 21.83 -20.15 -12.15
N LEU A 277 22.53 -19.14 -11.65
CA LEU A 277 22.33 -17.76 -12.10
C LEU A 277 22.87 -17.52 -13.51
N ALA A 278 23.94 -18.22 -13.92
CA ALA A 278 24.45 -18.16 -15.28
C ALA A 278 23.43 -18.69 -16.30
N ASP A 279 22.77 -19.81 -15.99
CA ASP A 279 21.70 -20.37 -16.83
C ASP A 279 20.50 -19.42 -16.94
N ARG A 280 20.07 -18.83 -15.81
CA ARG A 280 18.98 -17.84 -15.80
C ARG A 280 19.34 -16.58 -16.59
N LEU A 281 20.57 -16.08 -16.45
CA LEU A 281 21.06 -14.95 -17.23
C LEU A 281 21.07 -15.27 -18.73
N ALA A 282 21.50 -16.47 -19.12
CA ALA A 282 21.52 -16.89 -20.51
C ALA A 282 20.11 -17.05 -21.11
N ALA A 283 19.15 -17.56 -20.31
CA ALA A 283 17.77 -17.76 -20.75
C ALA A 283 16.97 -16.45 -20.83
N ASN A 284 17.08 -15.58 -19.83
CA ASN A 284 16.21 -14.42 -19.66
C ASN A 284 16.89 -13.08 -20.01
N GLY A 285 18.21 -13.07 -20.19
CA GLY A 285 19.01 -11.86 -20.43
C GLY A 285 19.23 -10.98 -19.19
N VAL A 286 18.57 -11.29 -18.07
CA VAL A 286 18.64 -10.55 -16.81
C VAL A 286 18.54 -11.51 -15.62
N VAL A 287 19.16 -11.14 -14.50
CA VAL A 287 19.02 -11.80 -13.20
C VAL A 287 18.34 -10.84 -12.23
N THR A 288 17.36 -11.33 -11.50
CA THR A 288 16.55 -10.58 -10.54
C THR A 288 16.79 -11.06 -9.11
N ALA A 289 16.34 -10.28 -8.12
CA ALA A 289 16.36 -10.72 -6.72
C ALA A 289 15.52 -11.99 -6.48
N ARG A 290 14.46 -12.19 -7.26
CA ARG A 290 13.66 -13.43 -7.21
C ARG A 290 14.49 -14.63 -7.65
N ASP A 291 15.25 -14.50 -8.74
CA ASP A 291 16.14 -15.57 -9.21
C ASP A 291 17.16 -15.96 -8.14
N VAL A 292 17.65 -15.00 -7.34
CA VAL A 292 18.55 -15.29 -6.21
C VAL A 292 17.83 -16.07 -5.12
N ALA A 293 16.62 -15.66 -4.73
CA ALA A 293 15.84 -16.34 -3.71
C ALA A 293 15.48 -17.79 -4.12
N GLU A 294 15.12 -17.98 -5.40
CA GLU A 294 14.82 -19.31 -5.96
C GLU A 294 16.07 -20.20 -5.98
N ALA A 295 17.21 -19.71 -6.51
CA ALA A 295 18.46 -20.48 -6.49
C ALA A 295 18.94 -20.80 -5.07
N ALA A 296 18.79 -19.87 -4.12
CA ALA A 296 19.14 -20.12 -2.72
C ALA A 296 18.26 -21.22 -2.11
N SER A 297 16.96 -21.23 -2.43
CA SER A 297 16.03 -22.27 -1.99
C SER A 297 16.32 -23.64 -2.62
N GLU A 298 16.93 -23.65 -3.81
CA GLU A 298 17.44 -24.83 -4.51
C GLU A 298 18.84 -25.28 -4.03
N GLY A 299 19.46 -24.52 -3.10
CA GLY A 299 20.73 -24.88 -2.47
C GLY A 299 21.98 -24.25 -3.09
N ASP A 300 21.85 -23.27 -3.99
CA ASP A 300 23.00 -22.53 -4.53
C ASP A 300 23.69 -21.73 -3.41
N VAL A 301 24.90 -22.15 -3.08
CA VAL A 301 25.70 -21.59 -1.96
C VAL A 301 26.02 -20.11 -2.18
N THR A 302 26.24 -19.69 -3.43
CA THR A 302 26.53 -18.30 -3.76
C THR A 302 25.29 -17.44 -3.50
N CYS A 303 24.10 -17.88 -3.89
CA CYS A 303 22.85 -17.17 -3.62
C CYS A 303 22.51 -17.12 -2.13
N ILE A 304 22.69 -18.23 -1.40
CA ILE A 304 22.53 -18.25 0.07
C ILE A 304 23.47 -17.22 0.71
N ARG A 305 24.73 -17.16 0.25
CA ARG A 305 25.70 -16.19 0.75
C ARG A 305 25.31 -14.76 0.38
N LEU A 306 24.86 -14.49 -0.84
CA LEU A 306 24.40 -13.15 -1.24
C LEU A 306 23.26 -12.66 -0.35
N ILE A 307 22.28 -13.52 -0.04
CA ILE A 307 21.19 -13.19 0.89
C ILE A 307 21.72 -12.98 2.31
N ARG A 308 22.63 -13.84 2.78
CA ARG A 308 23.18 -13.77 4.14
C ARG A 308 24.07 -12.54 4.34
N ASP A 309 24.98 -12.28 3.41
CA ASP A 309 25.86 -11.10 3.45
C ASP A 309 25.00 -9.83 3.32
N GLY A 310 23.89 -9.92 2.57
CA GLY A 310 22.86 -8.89 2.51
C GLY A 310 22.11 -8.64 3.83
N GLY A 311 21.86 -9.69 4.61
CA GLY A 311 21.21 -9.58 5.92
C GLY A 311 22.16 -9.35 7.10
N GLY A 312 23.43 -9.73 6.98
CA GLY A 312 24.35 -9.95 8.10
C GLY A 312 24.78 -8.70 8.86
N GLY A 313 24.67 -7.51 8.25
CA GLY A 313 24.99 -6.24 8.91
C GLY A 313 23.84 -5.62 9.72
N TRP A 314 22.58 -5.97 9.43
CA TRP A 314 21.39 -5.27 9.96
C TRP A 314 20.30 -6.22 10.49
N VAL A 315 20.12 -7.38 9.88
CA VAL A 315 19.12 -8.40 10.30
C VAL A 315 19.59 -9.15 11.56
N ALA A 316 20.87 -9.07 11.94
CA ALA A 316 21.37 -9.62 13.21
C ALA A 316 20.71 -9.01 14.47
N CYS A 317 19.99 -7.90 14.33
CA CYS A 317 19.17 -7.31 15.40
C CYS A 317 17.69 -7.74 15.37
N TRP A 318 17.26 -8.59 14.44
CA TRP A 318 15.85 -9.00 14.29
C TRP A 318 15.71 -10.51 14.01
N PRO A 319 15.12 -11.30 14.92
CA PRO A 319 14.96 -12.73 14.68
C PRO A 319 13.85 -12.98 13.64
N ALA A 320 14.19 -13.87 12.69
CA ALA A 320 13.30 -14.59 11.78
C ALA A 320 12.61 -13.81 10.65
N TRP A 321 13.15 -13.97 9.44
CA TRP A 321 12.37 -13.97 8.21
C TRP A 321 11.39 -15.14 8.23
N SER A 322 10.13 -14.91 8.60
CA SER A 322 9.03 -15.79 8.22
C SER A 322 8.37 -15.21 6.98
N ALA A 323 8.78 -15.67 5.81
CA ALA A 323 8.00 -15.48 4.59
C ALA A 323 6.68 -16.24 4.76
N SER A 324 5.61 -15.55 5.15
CA SER A 324 4.26 -16.09 5.01
C SER A 324 3.91 -16.04 3.52
N PRO A 325 3.52 -17.16 2.90
CA PRO A 325 3.02 -17.14 1.54
C PRO A 325 1.71 -16.34 1.52
N ILE A 326 1.65 -15.35 0.62
CA ILE A 326 0.40 -14.67 0.25
C ILE A 326 -0.58 -15.78 -0.21
N PRO A 327 -1.72 -15.98 0.45
CA PRO A 327 -2.71 -16.93 -0.04
C PRO A 327 -3.27 -16.43 -1.37
N ARG A 328 -3.44 -17.35 -2.31
CA ARG A 328 -4.16 -17.12 -3.58
C ARG A 328 -5.63 -16.82 -3.35
#